data_AF-A0A2N5TCG2-F1
#
_entry.id   AF-A0A2N5TCG2-F1
#
_cell.length_a   1.000
_cell.length_b   1.000
_cell.length_c   1.000
_cell.angle_alpha   90.00
_cell.angle_beta   90.00
_cell.angle_gamma   90.00
#
_symmetry.space_group_name_H-M   'P 1'
#
loop_
_entity.id
_entity.type
_entity.pdbx_description
1 polymer ?
#
loop_
_entity_poly.entity_id
_entity_poly.type
_entity_poly.pdbx_seq_one_letter_code
_entity_poly.pdbx_strand_id
1 'polypeptide(L)'
;MCLHLAQVQASPALRTRSRLRSARRGLVKLEEDGRSIHHPPVPAFGGDLKTVDARRYACKNLPLDHRPSRLSDPRRIGPVVYIQVLSMQHTEKEEKEEKEEKEEKEEKEEKEEKEEKEEKEEKEEKEEKEEKEEKEEKEPGPQQTPRSRWTAWKTAGIILIGILFHLLKMTIINHSDAPSPNHINLDLSAVPGFFIQDQHDRDPQGFHIYDPDSSFGLIHPHSPDRWIQFQEQISQLQNQSSGDVKFKVIFIARHGQGFHNVAESKYGTPLWDCDWSMKTTDGELIWGPDAMLTDLGKAEARQAETAWTRELADQLPVPELFIVSPLSRAIETMVITSAWKHSAGHPENNHDGLRPKIIVKEHWRENIGLHTCDQRRSKHDISTDFPMVEFEDGFSEQDLLWTKDEQETDQQLDIRIREALTRLFLDPESADLTYLSITAHSGVISSLLRVLGHRPWPIETGGMIPLVVRAAPRKTPTRPPEPGPSATKPACPASS
;
A
#
# COMPACT_ATOMS: atom_id res chain seq x y z
N MET A 1 -82.38 25.04 -12.23
CA MET A 1 -81.98 23.97 -13.17
C MET A 1 -81.53 22.77 -12.33
N CYS A 2 -81.96 21.57 -12.74
CA CYS A 2 -82.01 20.27 -12.04
C CYS A 2 -80.77 19.90 -11.18
N LEU A 3 -80.82 19.30 -9.98
CA LEU A 3 -81.51 18.12 -9.37
C LEU A 3 -81.02 16.72 -9.83
N HIS A 4 -80.78 15.87 -8.80
CA HIS A 4 -80.57 14.41 -8.69
C HIS A 4 -79.10 13.91 -8.61
N LEU A 5 -78.61 13.27 -7.53
CA LEU A 5 -78.98 12.11 -6.68
C LEU A 5 -78.73 10.71 -7.29
N ALA A 6 -77.91 9.96 -6.53
CA ALA A 6 -77.97 8.51 -6.20
C ALA A 6 -77.54 7.47 -7.26
N GLN A 7 -76.65 6.54 -6.88
CA GLN A 7 -76.96 5.22 -6.26
C GLN A 7 -75.96 4.09 -6.65
N VAL A 8 -75.95 3.08 -5.79
CA VAL A 8 -75.10 1.88 -5.65
C VAL A 8 -75.56 0.70 -6.54
N GLN A 9 -74.66 -0.26 -6.81
CA GLN A 9 -74.82 -1.73 -7.09
C GLN A 9 -73.96 -2.16 -8.32
N ALA A 10 -73.43 -3.36 -8.53
CA ALA A 10 -73.21 -4.63 -7.80
C ALA A 10 -72.24 -5.50 -8.69
N SER A 11 -71.61 -6.55 -8.12
CA SER A 11 -70.71 -7.53 -8.76
C SER A 11 -71.33 -8.38 -9.90
N PRO A 12 -70.54 -9.19 -10.65
CA PRO A 12 -70.47 -10.63 -10.32
C PRO A 12 -69.12 -11.34 -10.57
N ALA A 13 -69.05 -12.59 -10.07
CA ALA A 13 -67.93 -13.52 -9.95
C ALA A 13 -67.62 -14.39 -11.20
N LEU A 14 -66.45 -15.08 -11.20
CA LEU A 14 -66.19 -16.46 -11.72
C LEU A 14 -64.74 -16.89 -11.35
N ARG A 15 -64.54 -17.88 -10.43
CA ARG A 15 -64.08 -19.29 -10.62
C ARG A 15 -62.63 -19.44 -11.17
N THR A 16 -61.66 -20.20 -10.61
CA THR A 16 -61.71 -21.55 -10.01
C THR A 16 -60.37 -21.99 -9.33
N ARG A 17 -60.49 -22.84 -8.28
CA ARG A 17 -59.63 -23.98 -7.79
C ARG A 17 -58.22 -23.72 -7.21
N SER A 18 -58.02 -23.91 -5.88
CA SER A 18 -57.62 -25.14 -5.14
C SER A 18 -56.10 -25.39 -5.17
N ARG A 19 -55.32 -25.71 -4.12
CA ARG A 19 -55.52 -26.33 -2.80
C ARG A 19 -54.36 -25.90 -1.90
N LEU A 20 -54.56 -25.75 -0.59
CA LEU A 20 -53.51 -26.01 0.41
C LEU A 20 -54.17 -26.45 1.72
N ARG A 21 -53.69 -27.59 2.22
CA ARG A 21 -54.25 -28.32 3.36
C ARG A 21 -53.78 -27.70 4.69
N SER A 22 -54.77 -27.40 5.53
CA SER A 22 -54.75 -27.43 7.01
C SER A 22 -54.08 -28.73 7.52
N ALA A 23 -53.43 -28.81 8.69
CA ALA A 23 -53.92 -28.47 10.03
C ALA A 23 -52.75 -28.45 11.04
N ARG A 24 -52.75 -27.54 12.04
CA ARG A 24 -53.12 -27.76 13.48
C ARG A 24 -52.21 -28.75 14.21
N ARG A 25 -51.85 -28.63 15.49
CA ARG A 25 -52.10 -27.74 16.65
C ARG A 25 -51.24 -28.33 17.78
N GLY A 26 -50.94 -27.56 18.82
CA GLY A 26 -50.85 -28.15 20.17
C GLY A 26 -49.76 -27.57 21.07
N LEU A 27 -50.13 -26.56 21.86
CA LEU A 27 -49.51 -26.28 23.16
C LEU A 27 -49.84 -27.42 24.14
N VAL A 28 -48.87 -27.90 24.91
CA VAL A 28 -49.02 -28.33 26.32
C VAL A 28 -47.70 -28.11 27.06
N LYS A 29 -47.83 -27.61 28.30
CA LYS A 29 -46.86 -27.30 29.35
C LYS A 29 -46.65 -28.55 30.23
N LEU A 30 -45.47 -28.79 30.82
CA LEU A 30 -45.30 -29.35 32.19
C LEU A 30 -43.82 -29.53 32.59
N GLU A 31 -43.62 -29.49 33.91
CA GLU A 31 -42.38 -29.42 34.71
C GLU A 31 -41.60 -30.73 34.91
N GLU A 32 -40.37 -30.55 35.41
CA GLU A 32 -39.47 -31.39 36.25
C GLU A 32 -39.66 -32.92 36.32
N ASP A 33 -38.57 -33.68 36.05
CA ASP A 33 -37.90 -34.50 37.07
C ASP A 33 -36.57 -35.11 36.54
N GLY A 34 -35.60 -35.31 37.44
CA GLY A 34 -34.23 -35.74 37.10
C GLY A 34 -33.95 -37.25 37.10
N ARG A 35 -32.93 -37.69 36.34
CA ARG A 35 -31.92 -38.69 36.77
C ARG A 35 -30.77 -38.91 35.78
N SER A 36 -29.56 -38.75 36.32
CA SER A 36 -28.21 -39.24 35.98
C SER A 36 -28.03 -40.44 35.03
N ILE A 37 -27.06 -40.35 34.10
CA ILE A 37 -26.09 -41.44 33.79
C ILE A 37 -24.69 -40.85 33.41
N HIS A 38 -23.66 -41.51 33.94
CA HIS A 38 -22.21 -41.32 33.95
C HIS A 38 -21.43 -40.96 32.66
N HIS A 39 -20.38 -40.14 32.84
CA HIS A 39 -19.14 -40.13 32.05
C HIS A 39 -17.90 -40.25 32.97
N PRO A 40 -16.82 -40.96 32.57
CA PRO A 40 -15.59 -41.15 33.35
C PRO A 40 -14.56 -39.99 33.21
N PRO A 41 -13.55 -39.90 34.10
CA PRO A 41 -12.79 -38.68 34.37
C PRO A 41 -11.51 -38.53 33.52
N VAL A 42 -11.11 -37.27 33.29
CA VAL A 42 -9.79 -36.88 32.77
C VAL A 42 -9.08 -36.03 33.85
N PRO A 43 -7.78 -36.24 34.13
CA PRO A 43 -7.14 -35.76 35.35
C PRO A 43 -6.75 -34.28 35.29
N ALA A 44 -6.88 -33.64 36.45
CA ALA A 44 -6.36 -32.31 36.74
C ALA A 44 -4.86 -32.35 37.02
N PHE A 45 -4.11 -31.41 36.45
CA PHE A 45 -2.86 -30.91 37.01
C PHE A 45 -3.04 -29.43 37.32
N GLY A 46 -2.94 -29.10 38.60
CA GLY A 46 -2.95 -27.74 39.12
C GLY A 46 -1.60 -27.07 38.98
N GLY A 47 -1.63 -25.75 38.78
CA GLY A 47 -0.49 -24.85 38.86
C GLY A 47 -1.02 -23.44 39.10
N ASP A 48 -0.60 -22.83 40.20
CA ASP A 48 -1.14 -21.62 40.80
C ASP A 48 -1.05 -20.36 39.92
N LEU A 49 -2.19 -19.68 39.77
CA LEU A 49 -2.28 -18.30 39.31
C LEU A 49 -1.99 -17.35 40.49
N LYS A 50 -0.80 -16.76 40.50
CA LYS A 50 -0.55 -15.54 41.28
C LYS A 50 -0.77 -14.31 40.40
N THR A 51 -1.72 -13.51 40.85
CA THR A 51 -2.02 -12.14 40.45
C THR A 51 -0.77 -11.26 40.43
N VAL A 52 -0.56 -10.49 39.35
CA VAL A 52 0.39 -9.38 39.34
C VAL A 52 -0.37 -8.10 39.03
N ASP A 53 -0.41 -7.27 40.07
CA ASP A 53 -1.04 -5.96 40.18
C ASP A 53 -0.20 -4.92 39.42
N ALA A 54 -0.88 -4.09 38.62
CA ALA A 54 -0.29 -3.00 37.86
C ALA A 54 -0.14 -1.76 38.75
N ARG A 55 1.10 -1.37 39.08
CA ARG A 55 1.38 -0.04 39.65
C ARG A 55 2.64 0.61 39.07
N ARG A 56 2.39 1.70 38.32
CA ARG A 56 2.97 3.05 38.45
C ARG A 56 4.37 3.14 39.06
N TYR A 57 5.33 3.65 38.28
CA TYR A 57 6.40 4.49 38.81
C TYR A 57 6.63 5.71 37.92
N ALA A 58 6.16 6.85 38.42
CA ALA A 58 6.69 8.16 38.09
C ALA A 58 7.94 8.39 38.94
N CYS A 59 9.06 8.79 38.35
CA CYS A 59 10.22 9.25 39.10
C CYS A 59 10.42 10.75 38.89
N LYS A 60 10.27 11.47 40.02
CA LYS A 60 10.57 12.88 40.22
C LYS A 60 12.08 13.09 40.29
N ASN A 61 12.51 14.23 39.77
CA ASN A 61 13.81 14.87 40.00
C ASN A 61 14.12 15.07 41.50
N LEU A 62 15.41 14.99 41.86
CA LEU A 62 16.22 15.96 42.66
C LEU A 62 17.62 15.35 43.04
N PRO A 63 18.66 16.13 43.41
CA PRO A 63 19.97 16.09 42.73
C PRO A 63 21.23 16.00 43.64
N LEU A 64 22.40 16.04 42.97
CA LEU A 64 23.77 16.39 43.42
C LEU A 64 24.55 15.39 44.31
N ASP A 65 25.76 14.97 43.89
CA ASP A 65 27.01 15.69 44.24
C ASP A 65 28.26 15.09 43.52
N HIS A 66 29.26 15.95 43.31
CA HIS A 66 30.52 15.73 42.59
C HIS A 66 31.56 14.90 43.37
N ARG A 67 32.38 14.09 42.64
CA ARG A 67 33.86 14.16 42.63
C ARG A 67 34.50 13.15 41.66
N PRO A 68 35.55 13.51 40.90
CA PRO A 68 36.30 12.58 40.05
C PRO A 68 37.55 12.05 40.76
N SER A 69 37.78 10.73 40.69
CA SER A 69 39.02 10.07 41.11
C SER A 69 39.88 9.79 39.87
N ARG A 70 41.00 10.51 39.73
CA ARG A 70 42.11 10.11 38.85
C ARG A 70 42.84 8.91 39.45
N LEU A 71 43.14 7.90 38.64
CA LEU A 71 44.34 7.07 38.79
C LEU A 71 44.76 6.57 37.41
N SER A 72 46.02 6.85 37.08
CA SER A 72 46.73 6.54 35.84
C SER A 72 47.93 5.66 36.19
N ASP A 73 48.15 4.53 35.50
CA ASP A 73 49.49 4.00 35.23
C ASP A 73 49.49 2.94 34.10
N PRO A 74 50.15 3.18 32.95
CA PRO A 74 50.27 2.22 31.84
C PRO A 74 51.56 1.38 31.90
N ARG A 75 52.11 1.10 33.09
CA ARG A 75 53.32 0.27 33.24
C ARG A 75 53.07 -0.98 34.07
N ARG A 76 52.27 -1.91 33.55
CA ARG A 76 52.21 -3.33 33.97
C ARG A 76 51.47 -4.19 32.92
N ILE A 77 52.03 -4.30 31.73
CA ILE A 77 51.67 -5.37 30.79
C ILE A 77 52.92 -6.23 30.64
N GLY A 78 52.87 -7.45 31.18
CA GLY A 78 53.98 -8.39 31.08
C GLY A 78 54.25 -8.78 29.61
N PRO A 79 55.47 -9.24 29.27
CA PRO A 79 55.89 -9.50 27.89
C PRO A 79 55.03 -10.52 27.13
N VAL A 80 54.24 -11.33 27.85
CA VAL A 80 53.33 -12.33 27.28
C VAL A 80 52.10 -11.70 26.62
N VAL A 81 51.57 -10.59 27.18
CA VAL A 81 50.33 -9.97 26.67
C VAL A 81 50.60 -9.04 25.48
N TYR A 82 51.80 -8.44 25.40
CA TYR A 82 52.19 -7.59 24.27
C TYR A 82 52.45 -8.37 22.97
N ILE A 83 53.00 -9.60 23.08
CA ILE A 83 53.23 -10.48 21.93
C ILE A 83 51.90 -11.03 21.38
N GLN A 84 50.92 -11.27 22.26
CA GLN A 84 49.62 -11.82 21.88
C GLN A 84 48.76 -10.79 21.12
N VAL A 85 48.81 -9.51 21.50
CA VAL A 85 48.13 -8.42 20.77
C VAL A 85 48.76 -8.16 19.40
N LEU A 86 50.09 -8.19 19.29
CA LEU A 86 50.77 -8.05 18.00
C LEU A 86 50.52 -9.24 17.06
N SER A 87 50.41 -10.46 17.62
CA SER A 87 50.05 -11.65 16.85
C SER A 87 48.64 -11.57 16.28
N MET A 88 47.67 -11.03 17.04
CA MET A 88 46.28 -10.87 16.59
C MET A 88 46.13 -9.77 15.52
N GLN A 89 46.88 -8.68 15.65
CA GLN A 89 46.88 -7.61 14.64
C GLN A 89 47.56 -8.03 13.32
N HIS A 90 48.53 -8.95 13.37
CA HIS A 90 49.15 -9.49 12.17
C HIS A 90 48.20 -10.46 11.45
N THR A 91 47.47 -11.31 12.19
CA THR A 91 46.48 -12.23 11.60
C THR A 91 45.28 -11.49 11.01
N GLU A 92 44.77 -10.42 11.65
CA GLU A 92 43.68 -9.62 11.09
C GLU A 92 44.09 -8.87 9.81
N LYS A 93 45.37 -8.51 9.69
CA LYS A 93 45.90 -7.86 8.49
C LYS A 93 46.06 -8.86 7.33
N GLU A 94 46.54 -10.07 7.63
CA GLU A 94 46.65 -11.15 6.64
C GLU A 94 45.27 -11.61 6.14
N GLU A 95 44.27 -11.76 7.03
CA GLU A 95 42.89 -12.10 6.64
C GLU A 95 42.24 -11.01 5.77
N LYS A 96 42.58 -9.74 6.01
CA LYS A 96 42.08 -8.63 5.20
C LYS A 96 42.72 -8.59 3.82
N GLU A 97 44.03 -8.82 3.72
CA GLU A 97 44.74 -8.89 2.44
C GLU A 97 44.26 -10.11 1.61
N GLU A 98 44.02 -11.27 2.23
CA GLU A 98 43.48 -12.46 1.55
C GLU A 98 42.04 -12.23 1.05
N LYS A 99 41.23 -11.47 1.79
CA LYS A 99 39.87 -11.11 1.37
C LYS A 99 39.87 -10.13 0.19
N GLU A 100 40.73 -9.12 0.21
CA GLU A 100 40.88 -8.17 -0.91
C GLU A 100 41.39 -8.89 -2.18
N GLU A 101 42.34 -9.82 -2.06
CA GLU A 101 42.83 -10.62 -3.20
C GLU A 101 41.74 -11.54 -3.78
N LYS A 102 40.85 -12.06 -2.92
CA LYS A 102 39.72 -12.88 -3.36
C LYS A 102 38.64 -12.06 -4.09
N GLU A 103 38.33 -10.87 -3.59
CA GLU A 103 37.38 -9.95 -4.25
C GLU A 103 37.91 -9.49 -5.62
N GLU A 104 39.21 -9.18 -5.73
CA GLU A 104 39.84 -8.79 -7.01
C GLU A 104 39.84 -9.96 -8.02
N LYS A 105 39.97 -11.20 -7.52
CA LYS A 105 39.90 -12.40 -8.38
C LYS A 105 38.48 -12.68 -8.87
N GLU A 106 37.46 -12.52 -8.03
CA GLU A 106 36.06 -12.68 -8.42
C GLU A 106 35.64 -11.61 -9.44
N GLU A 107 36.06 -10.34 -9.26
CA GLU A 107 35.79 -9.27 -10.23
C GLU A 107 36.47 -9.53 -11.59
N LYS A 108 37.66 -10.14 -11.58
CA LYS A 108 38.36 -10.52 -12.80
C LYS A 108 37.69 -11.69 -13.53
N GLU A 109 37.22 -12.70 -12.80
CA GLU A 109 36.47 -13.83 -13.38
C GLU A 109 35.14 -13.36 -13.98
N GLU A 110 34.40 -12.46 -13.32
CA GLU A 110 33.15 -11.89 -13.84
C GLU A 110 33.39 -11.06 -15.12
N LYS A 111 34.51 -10.34 -15.18
CA LYS A 111 34.90 -9.58 -16.37
C LYS A 111 35.28 -10.48 -17.55
N GLU A 112 36.02 -11.57 -17.31
CA GLU A 112 36.36 -12.55 -18.34
C GLU A 112 35.11 -13.27 -18.87
N GLU A 113 34.15 -13.63 -18.01
CA GLU A 113 32.88 -14.25 -18.42
C GLU A 113 32.02 -13.29 -19.28
N LYS A 114 32.04 -12.00 -18.95
CA LYS A 114 31.35 -10.98 -19.74
C LYS A 114 31.97 -10.77 -21.12
N GLU A 115 33.30 -10.74 -21.21
CA GLU A 115 34.02 -10.63 -22.48
C GLU A 115 33.78 -11.88 -23.37
N GLU A 116 33.76 -13.08 -22.79
CA GLU A 116 33.46 -14.32 -23.54
C GLU A 116 32.01 -14.34 -24.06
N LYS A 117 31.05 -13.80 -23.30
CA LYS A 117 29.66 -13.68 -23.72
C LYS A 117 29.47 -12.68 -24.87
N GLU A 118 30.13 -11.52 -24.80
CA GLU A 118 30.11 -10.52 -25.88
C GLU A 118 30.74 -11.07 -27.17
N GLU A 119 31.86 -11.81 -27.07
CA GLU A 119 32.50 -12.44 -28.24
C GLU A 119 31.61 -13.53 -28.87
N LYS A 120 30.86 -14.28 -28.06
CA LYS A 120 29.90 -15.28 -28.53
C LYS A 120 28.71 -14.65 -29.25
N GLU A 121 28.15 -13.56 -28.72
CA GLU A 121 27.05 -12.82 -29.37
C GLU A 121 27.52 -12.21 -30.72
N GLU A 122 28.74 -11.66 -30.78
CA GLU A 122 29.28 -11.12 -32.04
C GLU A 122 29.52 -12.21 -33.09
N LYS A 123 29.86 -13.42 -32.66
CA LYS A 123 30.05 -14.58 -33.54
C LYS A 123 28.72 -15.12 -34.07
N GLU A 124 27.70 -15.21 -33.22
CA GLU A 124 26.34 -15.59 -33.64
C GLU A 124 25.77 -14.56 -34.65
N GLU A 125 26.01 -13.27 -34.45
CA GLU A 125 25.56 -12.23 -35.39
C GLU A 125 26.31 -12.27 -36.74
N LYS A 126 27.58 -12.70 -36.75
CA LYS A 126 28.35 -12.93 -37.99
C LYS A 126 27.87 -14.18 -38.73
N GLU A 127 27.62 -15.27 -38.02
CA GLU A 127 27.07 -16.50 -38.62
C GLU A 127 25.68 -16.25 -39.22
N GLU A 128 24.82 -15.46 -38.56
CA GLU A 128 23.49 -15.11 -39.09
C GLU A 128 23.56 -14.17 -40.31
N LYS A 129 24.61 -13.34 -40.43
CA LYS A 129 24.88 -12.51 -41.62
C LYS A 129 25.41 -13.35 -42.78
N GLU A 130 26.32 -14.26 -42.53
CA GLU A 130 26.86 -15.17 -43.56
C GLU A 130 25.76 -16.12 -44.08
N GLU A 131 24.87 -16.63 -43.22
CA GLU A 131 23.74 -17.48 -43.64
C GLU A 131 22.68 -16.70 -44.47
N LYS A 132 22.58 -15.38 -44.29
CA LYS A 132 21.73 -14.50 -45.10
C LYS A 132 22.37 -14.16 -46.44
N GLU A 133 23.69 -13.99 -46.49
CA GLU A 133 24.43 -13.75 -47.74
C GLU A 133 24.49 -15.01 -48.63
N GLU A 134 24.64 -16.21 -48.04
CA GLU A 134 24.66 -17.47 -48.80
C GLU A 134 23.27 -17.84 -49.39
N LYS A 135 22.18 -17.33 -48.79
CA LYS A 135 20.81 -17.46 -49.32
C LYS A 135 20.52 -16.48 -50.46
N GLU A 136 21.24 -15.38 -50.59
CA GLU A 136 21.09 -14.41 -51.69
C GLU A 136 21.91 -14.78 -52.95
N GLU A 137 22.91 -15.66 -52.86
CA GLU A 137 23.78 -16.03 -54.00
C GLU A 137 23.22 -17.16 -54.91
N LYS A 138 22.03 -17.71 -54.59
CA LYS A 138 21.38 -18.80 -55.37
C LYS A 138 20.10 -18.39 -56.08
N GLU A 139 20.13 -17.36 -56.93
CA GLU A 139 19.18 -17.23 -58.05
C GLU A 139 19.85 -16.66 -59.32
N PRO A 140 19.58 -17.19 -60.52
CA PRO A 140 20.18 -16.71 -61.76
C PRO A 140 19.41 -15.49 -62.32
N GLY A 141 20.15 -14.47 -62.79
CA GLY A 141 19.61 -13.28 -63.49
C GLY A 141 19.01 -13.58 -64.88
N PRO A 142 18.68 -12.57 -65.74
CA PRO A 142 19.10 -11.16 -65.78
C PRO A 142 17.88 -10.17 -65.82
N GLN A 143 17.96 -8.84 -65.78
CA GLN A 143 18.58 -7.96 -66.78
C GLN A 143 18.34 -6.46 -66.43
N GLN A 144 19.42 -5.68 -66.53
CA GLN A 144 19.53 -4.25 -66.89
C GLN A 144 18.90 -3.14 -66.00
N THR A 145 19.81 -2.26 -65.55
CA THR A 145 19.68 -1.04 -64.73
C THR A 145 18.90 0.11 -65.42
N PRO A 146 18.52 1.18 -64.69
CA PRO A 146 19.49 2.24 -64.38
C PRO A 146 19.65 2.53 -62.89
N ARG A 147 20.92 2.53 -62.48
CA ARG A 147 21.46 3.14 -61.26
C ARG A 147 21.03 4.60 -61.16
N SER A 148 20.30 4.95 -60.09
CA SER A 148 20.51 6.19 -59.29
C SER A 148 19.45 6.39 -58.18
N ARG A 149 18.51 5.44 -57.98
CA ARG A 149 17.49 5.55 -56.91
C ARG A 149 17.85 4.79 -55.63
N TRP A 150 18.67 3.74 -55.67
CA TRP A 150 18.82 2.87 -54.49
C TRP A 150 19.76 3.39 -53.39
N THR A 151 20.84 4.08 -53.77
CA THR A 151 21.74 4.74 -52.80
C THR A 151 21.09 5.94 -52.12
N ALA A 152 20.24 6.68 -52.84
CA ALA A 152 19.47 7.79 -52.28
C ALA A 152 18.44 7.32 -51.25
N TRP A 153 17.86 6.13 -51.41
CA TRP A 153 16.85 5.59 -50.48
C TRP A 153 17.48 4.98 -49.24
N LYS A 154 18.70 4.42 -49.32
CA LYS A 154 19.46 3.97 -48.13
C LYS A 154 19.97 5.15 -47.29
N THR A 155 20.50 6.20 -47.91
CA THR A 155 20.90 7.42 -47.18
C THR A 155 19.69 8.16 -46.64
N ALA A 156 18.58 8.23 -47.40
CA ALA A 156 17.33 8.82 -46.91
C ALA A 156 16.74 8.00 -45.75
N GLY A 157 16.79 6.67 -45.79
CA GLY A 157 16.29 5.80 -44.72
C GLY A 157 17.09 5.94 -43.42
N ILE A 158 18.41 6.01 -43.48
CA ILE A 158 19.27 6.21 -42.30
C ILE A 158 19.08 7.61 -41.71
N ILE A 159 18.96 8.63 -42.56
CA ILE A 159 18.64 10.00 -42.11
C ILE A 159 17.23 10.06 -41.53
N LEU A 160 16.25 9.35 -42.10
CA LEU A 160 14.89 9.30 -41.56
C LEU A 160 14.85 8.60 -40.21
N ILE A 161 15.58 7.50 -40.03
CA ILE A 161 15.69 6.78 -38.75
C ILE A 161 16.44 7.64 -37.72
N GLY A 162 17.51 8.32 -38.12
CA GLY A 162 18.22 9.26 -37.26
C GLY A 162 17.35 10.44 -36.83
N ILE A 163 16.56 11.01 -37.75
CA ILE A 163 15.57 12.05 -37.45
C ILE A 163 14.44 11.50 -36.59
N LEU A 164 13.95 10.29 -36.83
CA LEU A 164 12.91 9.66 -36.03
C LEU A 164 13.43 9.34 -34.61
N PHE A 165 14.67 8.91 -34.47
CA PHE A 165 15.33 8.66 -33.19
C PHE A 165 15.65 9.96 -32.45
N HIS A 166 16.00 11.02 -33.17
CA HIS A 166 16.22 12.35 -32.59
C HIS A 166 14.89 13.04 -32.22
N LEU A 167 13.83 12.87 -33.01
CA LEU A 167 12.47 13.27 -32.67
C LEU A 167 11.94 12.45 -31.50
N LEU A 168 12.18 11.14 -31.45
CA LEU A 168 11.81 10.28 -30.31
C LEU A 168 12.59 10.68 -29.04
N LYS A 169 13.90 10.96 -29.14
CA LYS A 169 14.69 11.54 -28.04
C LYS A 169 14.20 12.92 -27.65
N MET A 170 13.81 13.79 -28.58
CA MET A 170 13.21 15.09 -28.28
C MET A 170 11.82 14.93 -27.67
N THR A 171 11.03 13.91 -28.02
CA THR A 171 9.74 13.62 -27.35
C THR A 171 9.96 13.09 -25.95
N ILE A 172 11.00 12.26 -25.72
CA ILE A 172 11.35 11.72 -24.39
C ILE A 172 11.99 12.80 -23.49
N ILE A 173 12.81 13.69 -24.05
CA ILE A 173 13.44 14.82 -23.33
C ILE A 173 12.45 15.98 -23.14
N ASN A 174 11.50 16.19 -24.06
CA ASN A 174 10.42 17.18 -23.89
C ASN A 174 9.19 16.63 -23.14
N HIS A 175 9.11 15.34 -22.81
CA HIS A 175 8.11 14.83 -21.85
C HIS A 175 8.52 15.07 -20.39
N SER A 176 9.74 15.58 -20.17
CA SER A 176 10.18 16.07 -18.86
C SER A 176 9.78 17.53 -18.60
N ASP A 177 9.32 18.27 -19.62
CA ASP A 177 8.94 19.69 -19.52
C ASP A 177 7.75 20.05 -20.44
N ALA A 178 6.74 19.18 -20.51
CA ALA A 178 5.44 19.62 -21.01
C ALA A 178 4.86 20.61 -19.99
N PRO A 179 4.46 21.84 -20.38
CA PRO A 179 3.78 22.74 -19.46
C PRO A 179 2.50 22.04 -18.99
N SER A 180 2.48 21.69 -17.70
CA SER A 180 1.36 21.02 -17.06
C SER A 180 0.05 21.74 -17.39
N PRO A 181 -1.00 21.01 -17.80
CA PRO A 181 -2.29 21.61 -18.12
C PRO A 181 -2.83 22.27 -16.85
N ASN A 182 -2.83 23.61 -16.81
CA ASN A 182 -3.40 24.47 -15.78
C ASN A 182 -3.54 23.76 -14.43
N HIS A 183 -2.47 23.68 -13.63
CA HIS A 183 -2.53 23.10 -12.29
C HIS A 183 -3.68 23.73 -11.50
N ILE A 184 -4.85 23.09 -11.50
CA ILE A 184 -5.91 23.41 -10.55
C ILE A 184 -5.33 22.98 -9.21
N ASN A 185 -4.72 23.95 -8.54
CA ASN A 185 -4.15 23.73 -7.24
C ASN A 185 -5.34 23.67 -6.27
N LEU A 186 -5.55 22.53 -5.63
CA LEU A 186 -6.63 22.36 -4.67
C LEU A 186 -6.14 22.73 -3.27
N ASP A 187 -6.99 23.46 -2.55
CA ASP A 187 -6.92 23.54 -1.10
C ASP A 187 -7.59 22.28 -0.53
N LEU A 188 -6.78 21.42 0.09
CA LEU A 188 -7.18 20.11 0.61
C LEU A 188 -7.14 20.15 2.14
N SER A 189 -8.22 19.73 2.78
CA SER A 189 -8.33 19.73 4.24
C SER A 189 -9.22 18.60 4.74
N ALA A 190 -8.88 18.01 5.89
CA ALA A 190 -9.81 17.15 6.63
C ALA A 190 -10.95 17.99 7.23
N VAL A 191 -12.17 17.44 7.23
CA VAL A 191 -13.37 18.04 7.81
C VAL A 191 -13.68 17.30 9.11
N PRO A 192 -13.47 17.93 10.27
CA PRO A 192 -13.69 17.26 11.55
C PRO A 192 -15.18 17.15 11.89
N GLY A 193 -15.49 16.32 12.87
CA GLY A 193 -16.83 16.25 13.49
C GLY A 193 -17.65 15.05 13.06
N PHE A 194 -17.03 14.08 12.39
CA PHE A 194 -17.67 12.83 12.00
C PHE A 194 -17.13 11.66 12.80
N PHE A 195 -15.81 11.64 13.00
CA PHE A 195 -15.10 10.52 13.60
C PHE A 195 -14.35 10.97 14.86
N ILE A 196 -14.22 10.09 15.85
CA ILE A 196 -13.49 10.40 17.08
C ILE A 196 -12.00 10.67 16.81
N GLN A 197 -11.49 10.14 15.69
CA GLN A 197 -10.14 10.36 15.20
C GLN A 197 -9.87 11.85 14.91
N ASP A 198 -10.92 12.64 14.63
CA ASP A 198 -10.86 14.09 14.45
C ASP A 198 -10.66 14.84 15.79
N GLN A 199 -11.07 14.24 16.91
CA GLN A 199 -11.18 14.93 18.20
C GLN A 199 -9.84 15.00 18.92
N HIS A 200 -9.30 16.20 19.16
CA HIS A 200 -7.99 16.41 19.80
C HIS A 200 -7.88 15.94 21.27
N ASP A 201 -9.01 15.84 21.98
CA ASP A 201 -9.09 15.43 23.38
C ASP A 201 -9.21 13.91 23.56
N ARG A 202 -9.37 13.16 22.46
CA ARG A 202 -9.38 11.70 22.48
C ARG A 202 -7.96 11.13 22.40
N ASP A 203 -7.68 10.22 23.32
CA ASP A 203 -6.44 9.45 23.32
C ASP A 203 -6.56 8.33 22.28
N PRO A 204 -5.65 8.27 21.29
CA PRO A 204 -5.60 7.14 20.35
C PRO A 204 -5.22 5.83 21.06
N GLN A 205 -4.60 5.87 22.25
CA GLN A 205 -4.24 4.68 22.99
C GLN A 205 -5.51 3.96 23.49
N GLY A 206 -5.74 2.76 22.96
CA GLY A 206 -6.86 1.89 23.33
C GLY A 206 -8.11 2.06 22.46
N PHE A 207 -8.07 2.90 21.43
CA PHE A 207 -9.12 2.87 20.40
C PHE A 207 -8.90 1.69 19.46
N HIS A 208 -9.94 0.87 19.30
CA HIS A 208 -9.95 -0.26 18.36
C HIS A 208 -10.97 0.00 17.26
N ILE A 209 -10.49 0.26 16.05
CA ILE A 209 -11.32 0.66 14.90
C ILE A 209 -12.40 -0.38 14.53
N TYR A 210 -12.15 -1.66 14.83
CA TYR A 210 -13.04 -2.76 14.46
C TYR A 210 -13.90 -3.28 15.62
N ASP A 211 -13.81 -2.64 16.78
CA ASP A 211 -14.70 -2.93 17.91
C ASP A 211 -16.18 -2.75 17.47
N PRO A 212 -17.09 -3.70 17.79
CA PRO A 212 -18.52 -3.58 17.48
C PRO A 212 -19.19 -2.29 17.90
N ASP A 213 -18.72 -1.67 18.98
CA ASP A 213 -19.31 -0.45 19.53
C ASP A 213 -18.67 0.83 18.95
N SER A 214 -17.66 0.70 18.09
CA SER A 214 -16.94 1.86 17.53
C SER A 214 -17.59 2.43 16.27
N SER A 215 -18.23 1.60 15.44
CA SER A 215 -18.69 1.94 14.09
C SER A 215 -17.66 2.74 13.28
N PHE A 216 -16.45 2.18 13.16
CA PHE A 216 -15.28 2.83 12.54
C PHE A 216 -14.89 4.19 13.16
N GLY A 217 -15.34 4.44 14.38
CA GLY A 217 -15.07 5.66 15.12
C GLY A 217 -16.09 6.77 14.90
N LEU A 218 -17.28 6.50 14.34
CA LEU A 218 -18.35 7.51 14.31
C LEU A 218 -18.57 8.10 15.70
N ILE A 219 -18.74 9.42 15.80
CA ILE A 219 -18.96 10.10 17.10
C ILE A 219 -20.28 9.68 17.76
N HIS A 220 -21.26 9.23 16.96
CA HIS A 220 -22.56 8.75 17.43
C HIS A 220 -22.84 7.30 16.95
N PRO A 221 -22.11 6.30 17.49
CA PRO A 221 -22.07 4.96 16.89
C PRO A 221 -23.30 4.09 17.24
N HIS A 222 -24.10 4.46 18.24
CA HIS A 222 -25.20 3.61 18.73
C HIS A 222 -26.57 3.90 18.09
N SER A 223 -26.65 4.82 17.14
CA SER A 223 -27.91 5.05 16.41
C SER A 223 -28.13 3.93 15.38
N PRO A 224 -29.33 3.34 15.27
CA PRO A 224 -29.64 2.37 14.22
C PRO A 224 -29.51 2.97 12.81
N ASP A 225 -29.73 4.28 12.68
CA ASP A 225 -29.65 5.01 11.40
C ASP A 225 -28.32 5.78 11.25
N ARG A 226 -27.29 5.45 12.04
CA ARG A 226 -26.02 6.22 12.11
C ARG A 226 -25.38 6.46 10.74
N TRP A 227 -25.33 5.43 9.90
CA TRP A 227 -24.72 5.53 8.58
C TRP A 227 -25.63 6.23 7.56
N ILE A 228 -26.96 6.16 7.73
CA ILE A 228 -27.90 6.97 6.94
C ILE A 228 -27.70 8.45 7.26
N GLN A 229 -27.69 8.80 8.55
CA GLN A 229 -27.46 10.18 9.01
C GLN A 229 -26.10 10.70 8.56
N PHE A 230 -25.06 9.86 8.61
CA PHE A 230 -23.75 10.20 8.05
C PHE A 230 -23.84 10.55 6.56
N GLN A 231 -24.48 9.71 5.74
CA GLN A 231 -24.66 9.96 4.30
C GLN A 231 -25.49 11.23 4.03
N GLU A 232 -26.52 11.50 4.83
CA GLU A 232 -27.31 12.73 4.75
C GLU A 232 -26.45 13.96 5.05
N GLN A 233 -25.58 13.91 6.07
CA GLN A 233 -24.65 14.99 6.40
C GLN A 233 -23.65 15.24 5.27
N ILE A 234 -23.08 14.19 4.67
CA ILE A 234 -22.18 14.33 3.51
C ILE A 234 -22.94 14.95 2.32
N SER A 235 -24.16 14.50 2.05
CA SER A 235 -25.00 15.06 0.98
C SER A 235 -25.34 16.53 1.22
N GLN A 236 -25.61 16.91 2.48
CA GLN A 236 -25.83 18.31 2.86
C GLN A 236 -24.58 19.16 2.63
N LEU A 237 -23.37 18.67 2.99
CA LEU A 237 -22.12 19.38 2.72
C LEU A 237 -21.91 19.65 1.23
N GLN A 238 -22.16 18.65 0.38
CA GLN A 238 -22.05 18.79 -1.07
C GLN A 238 -23.05 19.83 -1.59
N ASN A 239 -24.32 19.74 -1.20
CA ASN A 239 -25.41 20.59 -1.70
C ASN A 239 -25.35 22.05 -1.22
N GLN A 240 -24.79 22.29 -0.03
CA GLN A 240 -24.68 23.63 0.55
C GLN A 240 -23.42 24.39 0.11
N SER A 241 -22.49 23.70 -0.55
CA SER A 241 -21.23 24.29 -0.98
C SER A 241 -21.33 24.89 -2.39
N SER A 242 -20.45 25.84 -2.70
CA SER A 242 -20.31 26.33 -4.09
C SER A 242 -19.93 25.17 -5.01
N GLY A 243 -20.37 25.18 -6.27
CA GLY A 243 -20.17 24.05 -7.20
C GLY A 243 -18.72 23.59 -7.42
N ASP A 244 -17.74 24.45 -7.14
CA ASP A 244 -16.32 24.10 -7.25
C ASP A 244 -15.73 23.44 -6.00
N VAL A 245 -16.45 23.41 -4.88
CA VAL A 245 -16.04 22.73 -3.65
C VAL A 245 -16.63 21.33 -3.63
N LYS A 246 -15.78 20.33 -3.39
CA LYS A 246 -16.15 18.91 -3.40
C LYS A 246 -15.74 18.25 -2.09
N PHE A 247 -16.53 17.28 -1.65
CA PHE A 247 -16.20 16.43 -0.51
C PHE A 247 -16.05 14.98 -0.95
N LYS A 248 -15.14 14.25 -0.31
CA LYS A 248 -14.99 12.80 -0.45
C LYS A 248 -14.83 12.17 0.92
N VAL A 249 -15.36 10.97 1.10
CA VAL A 249 -15.14 10.13 2.27
C VAL A 249 -14.11 9.08 1.88
N ILE A 250 -12.98 9.08 2.55
CA ILE A 250 -11.86 8.17 2.28
C ILE A 250 -11.69 7.24 3.48
N PHE A 251 -11.88 5.94 3.24
CA PHE A 251 -11.52 4.87 4.17
C PHE A 251 -10.09 4.41 3.83
N ILE A 252 -9.07 4.96 4.51
CA ILE A 252 -7.68 4.59 4.25
C ILE A 252 -7.18 3.57 5.28
N ALA A 253 -6.74 2.42 4.80
CA ALA A 253 -6.28 1.28 5.59
C ALA A 253 -4.75 1.10 5.49
N ARG A 254 -4.13 0.73 6.61
CA ARG A 254 -2.76 0.22 6.65
C ARG A 254 -2.79 -1.28 6.35
N HIS A 255 -1.85 -1.77 5.55
CA HIS A 255 -1.68 -3.21 5.34
C HIS A 255 -1.57 -3.98 6.67
N GLY A 256 -2.00 -5.24 6.68
CA GLY A 256 -1.75 -6.19 7.78
C GLY A 256 -0.25 -6.44 7.98
N GLN A 257 0.14 -7.06 9.08
CA GLN A 257 1.54 -7.34 9.40
C GLN A 257 2.23 -8.07 8.24
N GLY A 258 3.29 -7.46 7.71
CA GLY A 258 4.18 -8.06 6.73
C GLY A 258 5.44 -8.61 7.37
N PHE A 259 6.16 -9.46 6.63
CA PHE A 259 7.44 -10.01 7.10
C PHE A 259 8.47 -8.93 7.45
N HIS A 260 8.44 -7.78 6.76
CA HIS A 260 9.29 -6.62 7.11
C HIS A 260 8.98 -6.05 8.51
N ASN A 261 7.71 -6.06 8.96
CA ASN A 261 7.36 -5.59 10.31
C ASN A 261 7.92 -6.54 11.38
N VAL A 262 7.90 -7.84 11.11
CA VAL A 262 8.49 -8.85 12.00
C VAL A 262 10.00 -8.68 12.05
N ALA A 263 10.65 -8.46 10.90
CA ALA A 263 12.08 -8.24 10.81
C ALA A 263 12.50 -6.94 11.53
N GLU A 264 11.81 -5.83 11.30
CA GLU A 264 12.05 -4.58 12.03
C GLU A 264 11.88 -4.77 13.54
N SER A 265 10.85 -5.49 13.96
CA SER A 265 10.64 -5.80 15.40
C SER A 265 11.74 -6.68 15.98
N LYS A 266 12.28 -7.62 15.20
CA LYS A 266 13.38 -8.54 15.59
C LYS A 266 14.70 -7.78 15.76
N TYR A 267 15.00 -6.87 14.85
CA TYR A 267 16.30 -6.17 14.80
C TYR A 267 16.31 -4.80 15.48
N GLY A 268 15.13 -4.21 15.67
CA GLY A 268 14.96 -2.84 16.13
C GLY A 268 15.19 -1.83 15.01
N THR A 269 14.40 -0.76 15.00
CA THR A 269 14.43 0.30 13.99
C THR A 269 15.84 0.82 13.66
N PRO A 270 16.75 1.10 14.63
CA PRO A 270 18.07 1.62 14.29
C PRO A 270 18.94 0.67 13.44
N LEU A 271 18.89 -0.65 13.70
CA LEU A 271 19.63 -1.64 12.91
C LEU A 271 18.87 -2.01 11.64
N TRP A 272 17.54 -1.94 11.68
CA TRP A 272 16.71 -2.10 10.50
C TRP A 272 17.07 -1.06 9.44
N ASP A 273 16.99 0.22 9.78
CA ASP A 273 17.22 1.33 8.85
C ASP A 273 18.68 1.39 8.35
N CYS A 274 19.64 0.99 9.19
CA CYS A 274 21.07 1.08 8.87
C CYS A 274 21.67 -0.19 8.25
N ASP A 275 20.99 -1.33 8.21
CA ASP A 275 21.55 -2.56 7.61
C ASP A 275 20.48 -3.50 7.04
N TRP A 276 19.54 -3.93 7.87
CA TRP A 276 18.65 -5.05 7.49
C TRP A 276 17.64 -4.71 6.41
N SER A 277 17.13 -3.48 6.37
CA SER A 277 16.13 -3.06 5.39
C SER A 277 16.66 -3.08 3.95
N MET A 278 17.98 -2.94 3.75
CA MET A 278 18.65 -3.02 2.44
C MET A 278 18.94 -4.46 2.00
N LYS A 279 18.77 -5.44 2.88
CA LYS A 279 18.81 -6.86 2.56
C LYS A 279 17.39 -7.33 2.24
N THR A 280 17.26 -8.51 1.68
CA THR A 280 15.95 -9.12 1.37
C THR A 280 15.52 -10.15 2.41
N THR A 281 16.47 -10.67 3.18
CA THR A 281 16.27 -11.78 4.11
C THR A 281 17.41 -11.87 5.12
N ASP A 282 17.16 -12.54 6.24
CA ASP A 282 18.18 -13.04 7.19
C ASP A 282 18.41 -14.57 7.08
N GLY A 283 17.84 -15.21 6.07
CA GLY A 283 17.83 -16.67 5.88
C GLY A 283 16.63 -17.39 6.53
N GLU A 284 15.90 -16.73 7.44
CA GLU A 284 14.69 -17.26 8.08
C GLU A 284 13.42 -16.52 7.61
N LEU A 285 13.49 -15.19 7.58
CA LEU A 285 12.43 -14.28 7.16
C LEU A 285 12.80 -13.66 5.81
N ILE A 286 11.85 -13.59 4.89
CA ILE A 286 12.01 -12.91 3.60
C ILE A 286 11.08 -11.69 3.62
N TRP A 287 11.67 -10.50 3.52
CA TRP A 287 10.94 -9.22 3.52
C TRP A 287 11.17 -8.40 2.26
N GLY A 288 12.03 -8.86 1.34
CA GLY A 288 12.31 -8.14 0.10
C GLY A 288 12.65 -9.07 -1.07
N PRO A 289 12.58 -8.54 -2.32
CA PRO A 289 11.83 -7.34 -2.64
C PRO A 289 10.33 -7.53 -2.36
N ASP A 290 9.62 -6.45 -2.04
CA ASP A 290 8.16 -6.43 -1.83
C ASP A 290 7.62 -7.45 -0.80
N ALA A 291 7.63 -7.07 0.49
CA ALA A 291 7.18 -7.96 1.56
C ALA A 291 5.72 -8.42 1.39
N MET A 292 5.49 -9.72 1.55
CA MET A 292 4.16 -10.34 1.69
C MET A 292 3.61 -10.23 3.13
N LEU A 293 2.32 -10.50 3.32
CA LEU A 293 1.73 -10.62 4.65
C LEU A 293 2.19 -11.89 5.37
N THR A 294 2.31 -11.79 6.69
CA THR A 294 2.40 -12.96 7.58
C THR A 294 0.99 -13.55 7.79
N ASP A 295 0.92 -14.73 8.41
CA ASP A 295 -0.37 -15.30 8.80
C ASP A 295 -1.12 -14.43 9.82
N LEU A 296 -0.38 -13.71 10.68
CA LEU A 296 -0.98 -12.69 11.56
C LEU A 296 -1.55 -11.54 10.74
N GLY A 297 -0.80 -11.00 9.75
CA GLY A 297 -1.31 -9.94 8.89
C GLY A 297 -2.56 -10.33 8.11
N LYS A 298 -2.64 -11.57 7.64
CA LYS A 298 -3.85 -12.13 7.03
C LYS A 298 -5.02 -12.20 8.03
N ALA A 299 -4.74 -12.55 9.29
CA ALA A 299 -5.77 -12.57 10.34
C ALA A 299 -6.26 -11.15 10.70
N GLU A 300 -5.37 -10.15 10.73
CA GLU A 300 -5.75 -8.74 10.90
C GLU A 300 -6.67 -8.27 9.76
N ALA A 301 -6.35 -8.59 8.50
CA ALA A 301 -7.22 -8.27 7.36
C ALA A 301 -8.61 -8.95 7.43
N ARG A 302 -8.71 -10.15 8.03
CA ARG A 302 -10.00 -10.81 8.29
C ARG A 302 -10.81 -10.16 9.41
N GLN A 303 -10.17 -9.50 10.36
CA GLN A 303 -10.88 -8.68 11.35
C GLN A 303 -11.53 -7.49 10.66
N ALA A 304 -10.82 -6.84 9.74
CA ALA A 304 -11.37 -5.80 8.89
C ALA A 304 -12.56 -6.32 8.06
N GLU A 305 -12.44 -7.48 7.41
CA GLU A 305 -13.54 -8.14 6.67
C GLU A 305 -14.80 -8.28 7.54
N THR A 306 -14.64 -8.80 8.77
CA THR A 306 -15.75 -8.99 9.72
C THR A 306 -16.41 -7.66 10.08
N ALA A 307 -15.61 -6.62 10.35
CA ALA A 307 -16.12 -5.30 10.70
C ALA A 307 -16.83 -4.63 9.50
N TRP A 308 -16.27 -4.72 8.31
CA TRP A 308 -16.92 -4.24 7.07
C TRP A 308 -18.25 -4.93 6.84
N THR A 309 -18.32 -6.26 6.93
CA THR A 309 -19.60 -6.99 6.80
C THR A 309 -20.65 -6.49 7.80
N ARG A 310 -20.25 -6.24 9.05
CA ARG A 310 -21.15 -5.69 10.08
C ARG A 310 -21.63 -4.28 9.75
N GLU A 311 -20.73 -3.35 9.47
CA GLU A 311 -21.11 -1.95 9.22
C GLU A 311 -21.94 -1.81 7.92
N LEU A 312 -21.65 -2.62 6.90
CA LEU A 312 -22.44 -2.68 5.66
C LEU A 312 -23.85 -3.22 5.88
N ALA A 313 -24.04 -4.17 6.80
CA ALA A 313 -25.38 -4.61 7.20
C ALA A 313 -26.20 -3.48 7.85
N ASP A 314 -25.52 -2.51 8.45
CA ASP A 314 -26.09 -1.31 9.05
C ASP A 314 -26.04 -0.08 8.11
N GLN A 315 -26.03 -0.31 6.79
CA GLN A 315 -26.16 0.72 5.75
C GLN A 315 -24.98 1.70 5.66
N LEU A 316 -23.77 1.28 6.05
CA LEU A 316 -22.54 1.98 5.68
C LEU A 316 -22.51 2.25 4.16
N PRO A 317 -22.17 3.47 3.70
CA PRO A 317 -22.00 3.73 2.28
C PRO A 317 -20.87 2.88 1.72
N VAL A 318 -21.18 2.16 0.64
CA VAL A 318 -20.22 1.26 0.00
C VAL A 318 -19.22 2.08 -0.82
N PRO A 319 -17.90 1.84 -0.69
CA PRO A 319 -16.92 2.49 -1.57
C PRO A 319 -17.18 2.16 -3.04
N GLU A 320 -17.11 3.21 -3.87
CA GLU A 320 -17.39 3.18 -5.31
C GLU A 320 -16.12 2.83 -6.12
N LEU A 321 -14.95 3.14 -5.56
CA LEU A 321 -13.63 2.84 -6.12
C LEU A 321 -12.69 2.40 -5.00
N PHE A 322 -11.95 1.32 -5.27
CA PHE A 322 -10.91 0.79 -4.40
C PHE A 322 -9.55 1.09 -5.02
N ILE A 323 -8.78 1.94 -4.36
CA ILE A 323 -7.40 2.25 -4.73
C ILE A 323 -6.47 1.45 -3.84
N VAL A 324 -5.42 0.88 -4.41
CA VAL A 324 -4.45 0.11 -3.64
C VAL A 324 -3.03 0.47 -4.04
N SER A 325 -2.15 0.49 -3.05
CA SER A 325 -0.71 0.54 -3.28
C SER A 325 -0.26 -0.64 -4.16
N PRO A 326 0.78 -0.46 -4.98
CA PRO A 326 1.34 -1.56 -5.77
C PRO A 326 2.14 -2.60 -4.96
N LEU A 327 2.39 -2.38 -3.67
CA LEU A 327 3.15 -3.33 -2.84
C LEU A 327 2.25 -4.49 -2.38
N SER A 328 2.73 -5.72 -2.51
CA SER A 328 1.93 -6.95 -2.41
C SER A 328 1.17 -7.08 -1.10
N ARG A 329 1.79 -6.71 0.04
CA ARG A 329 1.11 -6.68 1.35
C ARG A 329 -0.16 -5.83 1.40
N ALA A 330 -0.18 -4.70 0.68
CA ALA A 330 -1.35 -3.83 0.63
C ALA A 330 -2.45 -4.43 -0.27
N ILE A 331 -2.05 -5.00 -1.41
CA ILE A 331 -2.97 -5.70 -2.33
C ILE A 331 -3.61 -6.90 -1.62
N GLU A 332 -2.80 -7.75 -0.99
CA GLU A 332 -3.27 -8.92 -0.25
C GLU A 332 -4.23 -8.53 0.88
N THR A 333 -3.92 -7.45 1.63
CA THR A 333 -4.81 -6.92 2.68
C THR A 333 -6.18 -6.52 2.11
N MET A 334 -6.20 -5.77 1.00
CA MET A 334 -7.44 -5.34 0.35
C MET A 334 -8.26 -6.53 -0.17
N VAL A 335 -7.58 -7.50 -0.79
CA VAL A 335 -8.23 -8.73 -1.31
C VAL A 335 -8.89 -9.53 -0.19
N ILE A 336 -8.20 -9.70 0.95
CA ILE A 336 -8.73 -10.43 2.12
C ILE A 336 -9.85 -9.66 2.80
N THR A 337 -9.69 -8.34 3.01
CA THR A 337 -10.72 -7.49 3.63
C THR A 337 -12.05 -7.56 2.86
N SER A 338 -11.96 -7.68 1.54
CA SER A 338 -13.05 -8.08 0.65
C SER A 338 -14.34 -7.24 0.69
N ALA A 339 -14.27 -6.02 1.24
CA ALA A 339 -15.37 -5.05 1.27
C ALA A 339 -15.99 -4.79 -0.12
N TRP A 340 -15.18 -4.84 -1.18
CA TRP A 340 -15.61 -4.72 -2.58
C TRP A 340 -16.63 -5.78 -3.04
N LYS A 341 -16.66 -6.96 -2.39
CA LYS A 341 -17.64 -8.01 -2.71
C LYS A 341 -19.05 -7.61 -2.34
N HIS A 342 -19.21 -6.77 -1.32
CA HIS A 342 -20.52 -6.30 -0.87
C HIS A 342 -21.10 -5.22 -1.80
N SER A 343 -20.26 -4.51 -2.55
CA SER A 343 -20.70 -3.58 -3.59
C SER A 343 -21.52 -4.26 -4.69
N ALA A 344 -21.27 -5.55 -4.96
CA ALA A 344 -21.98 -6.33 -5.98
C ALA A 344 -23.38 -6.83 -5.53
N GLY A 345 -23.72 -6.67 -4.25
CA GLY A 345 -25.02 -7.08 -3.69
C GLY A 345 -25.93 -5.91 -3.29
N HIS A 346 -25.49 -4.66 -3.47
CA HIS A 346 -26.25 -3.48 -3.05
C HIS A 346 -27.39 -3.20 -4.06
N PRO A 347 -28.64 -2.96 -3.61
CA PRO A 347 -29.80 -2.73 -4.49
C PRO A 347 -29.59 -1.62 -5.52
N GLU A 348 -28.75 -0.62 -5.19
CA GLU A 348 -28.48 0.56 -6.02
C GLU A 348 -27.35 0.36 -7.05
N ASN A 349 -26.52 -0.69 -6.93
CA ASN A 349 -25.42 -0.99 -7.87
C ASN A 349 -25.78 -2.10 -8.88
N ASN A 350 -27.02 -2.56 -8.86
CA ASN A 350 -27.53 -3.65 -9.70
C ASN A 350 -27.95 -3.22 -11.11
N HIS A 351 -27.56 -2.03 -11.56
CA HIS A 351 -27.94 -1.63 -12.91
C HIS A 351 -27.21 -2.47 -13.99
N ASP A 352 -25.96 -2.93 -13.75
CA ASP A 352 -25.18 -3.61 -14.80
C ASP A 352 -24.38 -4.86 -14.34
N GLY A 353 -24.45 -5.28 -13.07
CA GLY A 353 -23.65 -6.41 -12.57
C GLY A 353 -22.13 -6.15 -12.53
N LEU A 354 -21.73 -4.88 -12.58
CA LEU A 354 -20.33 -4.46 -12.58
C LEU A 354 -19.78 -4.45 -11.15
N ARG A 355 -18.68 -5.18 -10.94
CA ARG A 355 -17.89 -5.10 -9.71
C ARG A 355 -17.26 -3.71 -9.60
N PRO A 356 -17.10 -3.14 -8.39
CA PRO A 356 -16.37 -1.88 -8.23
C PRO A 356 -14.93 -2.06 -8.73
N LYS A 357 -14.38 -1.03 -9.36
CA LYS A 357 -13.00 -1.06 -9.85
C LYS A 357 -12.03 -1.15 -8.67
N ILE A 358 -11.02 -2.00 -8.83
CA ILE A 358 -9.90 -2.13 -7.90
C ILE A 358 -8.64 -1.74 -8.68
N ILE A 359 -8.09 -0.56 -8.41
CA ILE A 359 -7.02 0.02 -9.22
C ILE A 359 -5.76 0.18 -8.39
N VAL A 360 -4.68 -0.42 -8.85
CA VAL A 360 -3.31 -0.20 -8.37
C VAL A 360 -2.84 1.16 -8.88
N LYS A 361 -2.48 2.06 -7.95
CA LYS A 361 -1.97 3.41 -8.25
C LYS A 361 -0.62 3.64 -7.58
N GLU A 362 0.40 3.96 -8.37
CA GLU A 362 1.82 4.03 -7.98
C GLU A 362 2.05 5.04 -6.85
N HIS A 363 1.35 6.18 -6.89
CA HIS A 363 1.48 7.25 -5.90
C HIS A 363 1.04 6.87 -4.46
N TRP A 364 0.45 5.69 -4.24
CA TRP A 364 0.03 5.23 -2.91
C TRP A 364 0.98 4.19 -2.28
N ARG A 365 2.14 3.93 -2.89
CA ARG A 365 3.22 3.12 -2.28
C ARG A 365 3.87 3.80 -1.09
N GLU A 366 4.51 3.00 -0.23
CA GLU A 366 5.32 3.49 0.89
C GLU A 366 6.51 4.33 0.40
N ASN A 367 7.35 4.84 1.30
CA ASN A 367 8.59 5.53 0.95
C ASN A 367 9.34 4.82 -0.18
N ILE A 368 9.80 5.60 -1.16
CA ILE A 368 10.48 5.07 -2.34
C ILE A 368 11.98 4.99 -2.06
N GLY A 369 12.57 3.81 -2.23
CA GLY A 369 14.01 3.58 -2.19
C GLY A 369 14.54 3.05 -0.85
N LEU A 370 15.84 2.71 -0.85
CA LEU A 370 16.66 2.14 0.24
C LEU A 370 16.17 0.80 0.81
N HIS A 371 14.93 0.75 1.27
CA HIS A 371 14.32 -0.42 1.88
C HIS A 371 13.82 -1.37 0.79
N THR A 372 14.36 -2.60 0.75
CA THR A 372 13.99 -3.60 -0.27
C THR A 372 12.54 -4.05 -0.13
N CYS A 373 11.97 -4.00 1.09
CA CYS A 373 10.55 -4.28 1.30
C CYS A 373 9.63 -3.31 0.55
N ASP A 374 10.16 -2.15 0.15
CA ASP A 374 9.45 -1.13 -0.62
C ASP A 374 9.84 -1.14 -2.09
N GLN A 375 10.67 -2.08 -2.55
CA GLN A 375 10.94 -2.33 -3.96
C GLN A 375 9.81 -3.15 -4.57
N ARG A 376 9.02 -2.54 -5.45
CA ARG A 376 7.84 -3.16 -6.07
C ARG A 376 8.27 -4.28 -7.04
N ARG A 377 7.53 -5.39 -7.06
CA ARG A 377 7.68 -6.43 -8.11
C ARG A 377 7.16 -5.96 -9.46
N SER A 378 7.43 -6.71 -10.53
CA SER A 378 6.96 -6.35 -11.86
C SER A 378 5.42 -6.28 -11.92
N LYS A 379 4.88 -5.50 -12.86
CA LYS A 379 3.44 -5.44 -13.10
C LYS A 379 2.92 -6.82 -13.47
N HIS A 380 3.67 -7.58 -14.26
CA HIS A 380 3.35 -8.95 -14.62
C HIS A 380 3.20 -9.86 -13.40
N ASP A 381 4.17 -9.85 -12.47
CA ASP A 381 4.13 -10.67 -11.26
C ASP A 381 2.93 -10.31 -10.38
N ILE A 382 2.70 -9.01 -10.16
CA ILE A 382 1.55 -8.53 -9.37
C ILE A 382 0.23 -8.96 -10.04
N SER A 383 0.11 -8.80 -11.36
CA SER A 383 -1.10 -9.19 -12.10
C SER A 383 -1.34 -10.71 -12.10
N THR A 384 -0.26 -11.49 -12.01
CA THR A 384 -0.33 -12.96 -11.95
C THR A 384 -0.82 -13.43 -10.59
N ASP A 385 -0.30 -12.84 -9.51
CA ASP A 385 -0.70 -13.18 -8.15
C ASP A 385 -2.08 -12.61 -7.77
N PHE A 386 -2.42 -11.45 -8.32
CA PHE A 386 -3.65 -10.72 -8.01
C PHE A 386 -4.44 -10.37 -9.28
N PRO A 387 -4.99 -11.36 -10.02
CA PRO A 387 -5.64 -11.15 -11.32
C PRO A 387 -6.93 -10.33 -11.29
N MET A 388 -7.37 -9.94 -10.09
CA MET A 388 -8.57 -9.11 -9.87
C MET A 388 -8.29 -7.61 -9.83
N VAL A 389 -7.03 -7.20 -9.79
CA VAL A 389 -6.66 -5.78 -9.77
C VAL A 389 -6.39 -5.28 -11.18
N GLU A 390 -6.76 -4.03 -11.42
CA GLU A 390 -6.39 -3.25 -12.60
C GLU A 390 -5.25 -2.31 -12.22
N PHE A 391 -4.54 -1.78 -13.22
CA PHE A 391 -3.45 -0.82 -13.01
C PHE A 391 -3.81 0.50 -13.68
N GLU A 392 -3.37 1.61 -13.10
CA GLU A 392 -3.54 2.91 -13.74
C GLU A 392 -2.86 3.01 -15.12
N ASP A 393 -3.34 3.94 -15.93
CA ASP A 393 -2.77 4.20 -17.24
C ASP A 393 -1.30 4.61 -17.14
N GLY A 394 -0.46 4.04 -18.01
CA GLY A 394 0.97 4.29 -18.03
C GLY A 394 1.77 3.60 -16.90
N PHE A 395 1.15 2.72 -16.12
CA PHE A 395 1.85 1.98 -15.08
C PHE A 395 3.02 1.15 -15.65
N SER A 396 4.21 1.40 -15.12
CA SER A 396 5.47 0.81 -15.59
C SER A 396 5.56 -0.69 -15.31
N GLU A 397 6.18 -1.45 -16.21
CA GLU A 397 6.38 -2.89 -16.01
C GLU A 397 7.30 -3.15 -14.81
N GLN A 398 8.49 -2.55 -14.83
CA GLN A 398 9.50 -2.65 -13.77
C GLN A 398 9.41 -1.47 -12.80
N ASP A 399 9.91 -1.63 -11.59
CA ASP A 399 10.02 -0.53 -10.63
C ASP A 399 11.17 0.42 -11.01
N LEU A 400 10.83 1.49 -11.74
CA LEU A 400 11.78 2.51 -12.17
C LEU A 400 12.04 3.60 -11.10
N LEU A 401 11.27 3.60 -10.01
CA LEU A 401 11.33 4.67 -9.00
C LEU A 401 12.25 4.30 -7.83
N TRP A 402 12.28 3.03 -7.45
CA TRP A 402 13.08 2.57 -6.33
C TRP A 402 14.58 2.64 -6.64
N THR A 403 15.36 3.15 -5.69
CA THR A 403 16.83 3.18 -5.77
C THR A 403 17.44 2.55 -4.52
N LYS A 404 18.64 1.99 -4.64
CA LYS A 404 19.33 1.32 -3.52
C LYS A 404 20.01 2.29 -2.54
N ASP A 405 20.30 3.51 -2.98
CA ASP A 405 21.19 4.45 -2.25
C ASP A 405 20.43 5.62 -1.61
N GLU A 406 19.25 5.95 -2.15
CA GLU A 406 18.44 7.08 -1.72
C GLU A 406 17.03 6.65 -1.31
N GLN A 407 16.46 7.35 -0.33
CA GLN A 407 15.09 7.16 0.15
C GLN A 407 14.31 8.47 0.12
N GLU A 408 13.05 8.38 -0.27
CA GLU A 408 12.09 9.47 -0.19
C GLU A 408 11.92 9.96 1.25
N THR A 409 12.09 11.27 1.44
CA THR A 409 11.85 11.96 2.71
C THR A 409 10.36 12.17 2.98
N ASP A 410 10.01 12.43 4.25
CA ASP A 410 8.64 12.83 4.62
C ASP A 410 8.10 14.02 3.81
N GLN A 411 8.95 14.99 3.46
CA GLN A 411 8.56 16.15 2.67
C GLN A 411 8.27 15.78 1.21
N GLN A 412 9.09 14.91 0.61
CA GLN A 412 8.85 14.38 -0.74
C GLN A 412 7.56 13.54 -0.77
N LEU A 413 7.35 12.70 0.25
CA LEU A 413 6.13 11.92 0.41
C LEU A 413 4.89 12.84 0.53
N ASP A 414 4.96 13.91 1.32
CA ASP A 414 3.88 14.91 1.44
C ASP A 414 3.55 15.59 0.10
N ILE A 415 4.54 15.85 -0.74
CA ILE A 415 4.33 16.37 -2.10
C ILE A 415 3.61 15.31 -2.95
N ARG A 416 4.09 14.07 -2.94
CA ARG A 416 3.52 12.97 -3.73
C ARG A 416 2.08 12.65 -3.32
N ILE A 417 1.79 12.61 -2.02
CA ILE A 417 0.44 12.34 -1.50
C ILE A 417 -0.51 13.51 -1.73
N ARG A 418 -0.03 14.76 -1.66
CA ARG A 418 -0.83 15.92 -2.09
C ARG A 418 -1.21 15.84 -3.56
N GLU A 419 -0.28 15.42 -4.42
CA GLU A 419 -0.57 15.20 -5.83
C GLU A 419 -1.57 14.06 -6.04
N ALA A 420 -1.40 12.92 -5.34
CA ALA A 420 -2.30 11.78 -5.39
C ALA A 420 -3.74 12.17 -5.01
N LEU A 421 -3.90 12.92 -3.91
CA LEU A 421 -5.19 13.46 -3.49
C LEU A 421 -5.75 14.46 -4.49
N THR A 422 -4.91 15.34 -5.06
CA THR A 422 -5.36 16.30 -6.07
C THR A 422 -5.92 15.57 -7.29
N ARG A 423 -5.22 14.55 -7.80
CA ARG A 423 -5.70 13.71 -8.91
C ARG A 423 -7.02 13.02 -8.56
N LEU A 424 -7.19 12.55 -7.33
CA LEU A 424 -8.45 11.92 -6.87
C LEU A 424 -9.69 12.84 -7.02
N PHE A 425 -9.51 14.16 -6.94
CA PHE A 425 -10.59 15.13 -7.12
C PHE A 425 -10.75 15.63 -8.56
N LEU A 426 -9.76 15.44 -9.42
CA LEU A 426 -9.73 16.00 -10.78
C LEU A 426 -9.81 14.95 -11.89
N ASP A 427 -9.39 13.72 -11.63
CA ASP A 427 -9.41 12.60 -12.57
C ASP A 427 -10.86 12.25 -12.92
N PRO A 428 -11.27 12.28 -14.21
CA PRO A 428 -12.63 11.96 -14.63
C PRO A 428 -13.17 10.63 -14.10
N GLU A 429 -12.31 9.63 -13.86
CA GLU A 429 -12.73 8.33 -13.33
C GLU A 429 -13.17 8.39 -11.87
N SER A 430 -12.70 9.39 -11.12
CA SER A 430 -12.92 9.49 -9.67
C SER A 430 -13.53 10.81 -9.21
N ALA A 431 -13.58 11.84 -10.06
CA ALA A 431 -13.99 13.19 -9.72
C ALA A 431 -15.39 13.26 -9.10
N ASP A 432 -16.34 12.50 -9.66
CA ASP A 432 -17.74 12.48 -9.22
C ASP A 432 -18.05 11.44 -8.13
N LEU A 433 -17.08 10.59 -7.76
CA LEU A 433 -17.24 9.61 -6.68
C LEU A 433 -17.17 10.28 -5.31
N THR A 434 -17.95 9.80 -4.35
CA THR A 434 -17.98 10.32 -2.98
C THR A 434 -17.27 9.38 -2.00
N TYR A 435 -17.47 8.07 -2.10
CA TYR A 435 -16.98 7.09 -1.13
C TYR A 435 -15.86 6.25 -1.72
N LEU A 436 -14.69 6.28 -1.08
CA LEU A 436 -13.47 5.69 -1.61
C LEU A 436 -12.79 4.84 -0.55
N SER A 437 -12.21 3.72 -0.97
CA SER A 437 -11.34 2.89 -0.14
C SER A 437 -9.92 2.95 -0.66
N ILE A 438 -8.95 3.15 0.24
CA ILE A 438 -7.53 3.19 -0.10
C ILE A 438 -6.80 2.21 0.82
N THR A 439 -6.06 1.24 0.28
CA THR A 439 -5.19 0.38 1.10
C THR A 439 -3.71 0.69 0.82
N ALA A 440 -2.99 1.12 1.85
CA ALA A 440 -1.65 1.67 1.77
C ALA A 440 -0.81 1.32 3.02
N HIS A 441 0.02 2.27 3.48
CA HIS A 441 1.09 2.05 4.45
C HIS A 441 1.12 3.13 5.52
N SER A 442 1.87 2.91 6.60
CA SER A 442 1.93 3.84 7.73
C SER A 442 2.52 5.20 7.37
N GLY A 443 3.57 5.25 6.53
CA GLY A 443 4.16 6.50 6.07
C GLY A 443 3.17 7.28 5.20
N VAL A 444 2.53 6.60 4.25
CA VAL A 444 1.47 7.18 3.39
C VAL A 444 0.32 7.77 4.20
N ILE A 445 -0.20 7.06 5.20
CA ILE A 445 -1.30 7.58 6.01
C ILE A 445 -0.84 8.78 6.84
N SER A 446 0.34 8.69 7.46
CA SER A 446 0.92 9.81 8.22
C SER A 446 1.07 11.06 7.35
N SER A 447 1.57 10.89 6.13
CA SER A 447 1.69 11.94 5.13
C SER A 447 0.33 12.52 4.72
N LEU A 448 -0.65 11.66 4.45
CA LEU A 448 -2.01 12.09 4.11
C LEU A 448 -2.62 12.95 5.24
N LEU A 449 -2.46 12.55 6.51
CA LEU A 449 -2.94 13.34 7.65
C LEU A 449 -2.24 14.71 7.73
N ARG A 450 -0.91 14.77 7.55
CA ARG A 450 -0.16 16.05 7.49
C ARG A 450 -0.65 16.94 6.35
N VAL A 451 -0.80 16.39 5.14
CA VAL A 451 -1.24 17.09 3.93
C VAL A 451 -2.62 17.72 4.11
N LEU A 452 -3.52 17.01 4.79
CA LEU A 452 -4.90 17.42 5.09
C LEU A 452 -5.04 18.31 6.32
N GLY A 453 -3.95 18.56 7.07
CA GLY A 453 -3.99 19.30 8.33
C GLY A 453 -4.75 18.58 9.45
N HIS A 454 -4.89 17.25 9.35
CA HIS A 454 -5.46 16.43 10.41
C HIS A 454 -4.42 16.19 11.52
N ARG A 455 -4.88 15.94 12.75
CA ARG A 455 -3.97 15.55 13.86
C ARG A 455 -3.24 14.24 13.55
N PRO A 456 -2.06 13.98 14.13
CA PRO A 456 -1.48 12.65 14.08
C PRO A 456 -2.43 11.61 14.69
N TRP A 457 -2.56 10.48 14.01
CA TRP A 457 -3.31 9.31 14.47
C TRP A 457 -2.51 8.04 14.14
N PRO A 458 -1.86 7.40 15.12
CA PRO A 458 -1.16 6.14 14.89
C PRO A 458 -2.13 5.04 14.47
N ILE A 459 -1.75 4.24 13.48
CA ILE A 459 -2.57 3.14 12.96
C ILE A 459 -1.78 1.84 13.04
N GLU A 460 -2.34 0.87 13.75
CA GLU A 460 -1.81 -0.49 13.85
C GLU A 460 -1.85 -1.23 12.51
N THR A 461 -1.08 -2.32 12.38
CA THR A 461 -1.15 -3.18 11.19
C THR A 461 -2.56 -3.71 11.00
N GLY A 462 -3.04 -3.65 9.76
CA GLY A 462 -4.41 -4.00 9.40
C GLY A 462 -5.48 -2.99 9.85
N GLY A 463 -5.12 -1.90 10.52
CA GLY A 463 -6.04 -0.85 10.94
C GLY A 463 -6.47 0.10 9.82
N MET A 464 -7.45 0.95 10.12
CA MET A 464 -8.03 1.91 9.16
C MET A 464 -8.39 3.23 9.83
N ILE A 465 -8.37 4.32 9.06
CA ILE A 465 -8.95 5.60 9.45
C ILE A 465 -9.93 6.10 8.35
N PRO A 466 -11.20 6.35 8.69
CA PRO A 466 -12.12 7.08 7.81
C PRO A 466 -11.89 8.59 7.94
N LEU A 467 -11.98 9.30 6.81
CA LEU A 467 -11.76 10.74 6.73
C LEU A 467 -12.80 11.39 5.82
N VAL A 468 -13.35 12.53 6.23
CA VAL A 468 -14.08 13.41 5.32
C VAL A 468 -13.10 14.47 4.81
N VAL A 469 -12.89 14.51 3.50
CA VAL A 469 -11.90 15.38 2.85
C VAL A 469 -12.61 16.41 2.00
N ARG A 470 -12.29 17.68 2.22
CA ARG A 470 -12.73 18.81 1.41
C ARG A 470 -11.65 19.20 0.42
N ALA A 471 -12.06 19.42 -0.83
CA ALA A 471 -11.26 20.07 -1.85
C ALA A 471 -11.95 21.36 -2.30
N ALA A 472 -11.19 22.45 -2.40
CA ALA A 472 -11.65 23.71 -2.95
C ALA A 472 -10.62 24.30 -3.92
N PRO A 473 -11.01 25.08 -4.94
CA PRO A 473 -10.06 25.73 -5.81
C PRO A 473 -9.21 26.71 -5.01
N ARG A 474 -7.89 26.62 -5.17
CA ARG A 474 -6.98 27.59 -4.59
C ARG A 474 -6.96 28.84 -5.46
N LYS A 475 -7.30 29.99 -4.87
CA LYS A 475 -7.35 31.29 -5.57
C LYS A 475 -5.96 31.79 -6.02
N THR A 476 -4.90 31.30 -5.39
CA THR A 476 -3.52 31.71 -5.66
C THR A 476 -2.68 30.47 -5.97
N PRO A 477 -2.07 30.39 -7.17
CA PRO A 477 -1.09 29.35 -7.46
C PRO A 477 0.10 29.51 -6.50
N THR A 478 0.28 28.56 -5.60
CA THR A 478 1.52 28.43 -4.83
C THR A 478 2.40 27.42 -5.52
N ARG A 479 3.65 27.77 -5.80
CA ARG A 479 4.65 26.81 -6.26
C ARG A 479 4.67 25.63 -5.26
N PRO A 480 4.68 24.37 -5.73
CA PRO A 480 4.92 23.24 -4.84
C PRO A 480 6.18 23.48 -4.02
N PRO A 481 6.23 23.05 -2.74
CA PRO A 481 7.44 23.18 -1.96
C PRO A 481 8.58 22.45 -2.68
N GLU A 482 9.81 22.98 -2.59
CA GLU A 482 10.96 22.26 -3.13
C GLU A 482 11.14 20.96 -2.33
N PRO A 483 11.30 19.81 -2.98
CA PRO A 483 11.33 18.51 -2.30
C PRO A 483 12.53 18.35 -1.35
N GLY A 484 13.61 19.12 -1.55
CA GLY A 484 14.88 18.88 -0.89
C GLY A 484 15.59 17.63 -1.43
N PRO A 485 16.79 17.32 -0.92
CA PRO A 485 17.49 16.09 -1.26
C PRO A 485 16.81 14.87 -0.63
N SER A 486 16.87 13.73 -1.32
CA SER A 486 16.48 12.44 -0.77
C SER A 486 17.34 12.09 0.46
N ALA A 487 16.77 11.31 1.38
CA ALA A 487 17.53 10.74 2.49
C ALA A 487 18.52 9.68 1.96
N THR A 488 19.59 9.46 2.70
CA THR A 488 20.54 8.36 2.46
C THR A 488 20.55 7.46 3.68
N LYS A 489 21.13 6.26 3.52
CA LYS A 489 21.34 5.29 4.58
C LYS A 489 21.87 5.95 5.88
N PRO A 490 21.17 5.81 7.03
CA PRO A 490 21.67 6.33 8.29
C PRO A 490 22.89 5.53 8.79
N ALA A 491 23.73 6.18 9.61
CA ALA A 491 24.84 5.50 10.26
C ALA A 491 24.34 4.47 11.29
N CYS A 492 24.97 3.29 11.32
CA CYS A 492 24.64 2.29 12.33
C CYS A 492 25.05 2.73 13.74
N PRO A 493 24.29 2.34 14.78
CA PRO A 493 24.71 2.52 16.16
C PRO A 493 26.09 1.89 16.41
N ALA A 494 26.94 2.57 17.18
CA ALA A 494 28.21 1.99 17.60
C ALA A 494 27.97 0.74 18.45
N SER A 495 28.75 -0.33 18.22
CA SER A 495 28.71 -1.53 19.06
C SER A 495 29.07 -1.16 20.50
N SER A 496 28.12 -1.35 21.42
CA SER A 496 28.28 -1.12 22.86
C SER A 496 28.94 -2.29 23.56
#